data_AF-A0A2N8T2N3-F1
#
_entry.id   AF-A0A2N8T2N3-F1
#
_cell.length_a   1.000
_cell.length_b   1.000
_cell.length_c   1.000
_cell.angle_alpha   90.00
_cell.angle_beta   90.00
_cell.angle_gamma   90.00
#
_symmetry.space_group_name_H-M   'P 1'
#
loop_
_entity.id
_entity.type
_entity.pdbx_description
1 polymer ?
#
loop_
_entity_poly.entity_id
_entity_poly.type
_entity_poly.pdbx_seq_one_letter_code
_entity_poly.pdbx_strand_id
1 'polypeptide(L)' 'MARKKVALDFEQSLAELQQLVERLESGELSLEDSLTCFEQGIGLTRDCQAALSQAEQKVQILLERDGTLQEAPFDTDAEA' A
#
# COMPACT_ATOMS: atom_id res chain seq x y z
N MET A 1 -20.22 4.44 4.55
CA MET A 1 -19.37 4.21 5.74
C MET A 1 -18.15 3.32 5.47
N ALA A 2 -18.29 2.20 4.73
CA ALA A 2 -17.17 1.28 4.48
C ALA A 2 -15.93 1.89 3.78
N ARG A 3 -16.11 2.78 2.78
CA ARG A 3 -14.98 3.42 2.08
C ARG A 3 -14.11 4.30 2.98
N LYS A 4 -14.73 5.03 3.90
CA LYS A 4 -14.00 5.90 4.84
C LYS A 4 -13.17 5.08 5.82
N LYS A 5 -13.66 3.90 6.21
CA LYS A 5 -12.93 2.98 7.09
C LYS A 5 -11.67 2.43 6.41
N VAL A 6 -11.77 1.94 5.17
CA VAL A 6 -10.59 1.43 4.42
C VAL A 6 -9.53 2.51 4.20
N ALA A 7 -9.95 3.76 3.91
CA ALA A 7 -9.01 4.87 3.77
C ALA A 7 -8.32 5.23 5.10
N LEU A 8 -9.07 5.24 6.21
CA LEU A 8 -8.50 5.45 7.55
C LEU A 8 -7.55 4.32 7.95
N ASP A 9 -7.90 3.07 7.65
CA ASP A 9 -7.06 1.90 7.93
C ASP A 9 -5.76 1.98 7.12
N PHE A 10 -5.81 2.39 5.84
CA PHE A 10 -4.62 2.60 5.01
C PHE A 10 -3.70 3.71 5.55
N GLU A 11 -4.25 4.88 5.86
CA GLU A 11 -3.47 6.01 6.37
C GLU A 11 -2.80 5.68 7.71
N GLN A 12 -3.48 4.91 8.57
CA GLN A 12 -2.90 4.41 9.82
C GLN A 12 -1.76 3.43 9.57
N SER A 13 -1.98 2.40 8.75
CA SER A 13 -0.94 1.41 8.44
C SER A 13 0.29 2.06 7.79
N LEU A 14 0.10 3.05 6.93
CA LEU A 14 1.18 3.79 6.30
C LEU A 14 1.97 4.63 7.31
N ALA A 15 1.28 5.30 8.24
CA ALA A 15 1.92 6.09 9.29
C ALA A 15 2.74 5.21 10.25
N GLU A 16 2.20 4.06 10.65
CA GLU A 16 2.92 3.08 11.47
C GLU A 16 4.15 2.53 10.75
N LEU A 17 4.05 2.27 9.45
CA LEU A 17 5.17 1.79 8.64
C LEU A 17 6.29 2.84 8.56
N GLN A 18 5.96 4.11 8.38
CA GLN A 18 6.94 5.21 8.36
C GLN A 18 7.68 5.30 9.70
N GLN A 19 6.96 5.24 10.82
CA GLN A 19 7.58 5.25 12.16
C GLN A 19 8.50 4.05 12.38
N LEU A 20 8.13 2.88 11.85
CA LEU A 20 8.97 1.69 11.91
C LEU A 20 10.26 1.84 11.12
N VAL A 21 10.18 2.42 9.92
CA VAL A 21 11.35 2.72 9.09
C VAL A 21 12.26 3.72 9.79
N GLU A 22 11.72 4.82 10.31
CA GLU A 22 12.50 5.81 11.08
C GLU A 22 13.24 5.17 12.27
N ARG A 23 12.57 4.26 12.99
CA ARG A 23 13.19 3.52 14.10
C ARG A 23 14.30 2.58 13.63
N LEU A 24 14.11 1.88 12.51
CA LEU A 24 15.14 1.02 11.92
C LEU A 24 16.35 1.84 11.44
N GLU A 25 16.11 3.01 10.85
CA GLU A 25 17.16 3.91 10.36
C GLU A 25 17.92 4.62 11.49
N SER A 26 17.33 4.75 12.68
CA SER A 26 18.00 5.35 13.85
C SER A 26 19.24 4.58 14.30
N GLY A 27 19.30 3.27 14.03
CA GLY A 27 20.42 2.41 14.42
C GLY A 27 20.53 2.13 15.93
N GLU A 28 19.55 2.54 16.73
CA GLU A 28 19.55 2.34 18.20
C GLU A 28 18.94 0.99 18.62
N LEU A 29 18.39 0.22 17.68
CA LEU A 29 17.71 -1.04 17.95
C LEU A 29 18.69 -2.20 18.15
N SER A 30 18.36 -3.09 19.08
CA SER A 30 19.02 -4.40 19.15
C SER A 30 18.68 -5.25 17.92
N LEU A 31 19.43 -6.33 17.69
CA LEU A 31 19.14 -7.26 16.58
C LEU A 31 17.72 -7.86 16.70
N GLU A 32 17.31 -8.24 17.90
CA GLU A 32 15.99 -8.82 18.16
C GLU A 32 14.87 -7.80 17.92
N ASP A 33 15.06 -6.56 18.37
CA ASP A 33 14.12 -5.48 18.12
C ASP A 33 14.04 -5.12 16.64
N SER A 34 15.17 -5.17 15.93
CA SER A 34 15.25 -4.92 14.49
C SER A 34 14.48 -5.98 13.69
N LEU A 35 14.60 -7.25 14.07
CA LEU A 35 13.85 -8.35 13.46
C LEU A 35 12.34 -8.21 13.74
N THR A 36 11.96 -7.84 14.97
CA THR A 36 10.57 -7.57 15.33
C THR A 36 9.99 -6.42 14.50
N CYS A 37 10.74 -5.31 14.39
CA CYS A 37 10.35 -4.17 13.59
C CYS A 37 10.19 -4.54 12.11
N PHE A 38 11.10 -5.35 11.59
CA PHE A 38 11.04 -5.84 10.21
C PHE A 38 9.78 -6.70 9.96
N GLU A 39 9.48 -7.64 10.85
CA GLU A 39 8.27 -8.48 10.72
C GLU A 39 6.98 -7.64 10.73
N GLN A 40 6.90 -6.67 11.63
CA GLN A 40 5.80 -5.71 11.68
C GLN A 40 5.69 -4.89 10.38
N GLY A 41 6.82 -4.40 9.87
CA GLY A 41 6.87 -3.65 8.61
C GLY A 41 6.37 -4.47 7.41
N ILE A 42 6.68 -5.77 7.35
CA ILE A 42 6.16 -6.67 6.32
C ILE A 42 4.63 -6.81 6.42
N GLY A 43 4.09 -6.92 7.64
CA GLY A 43 2.64 -6.94 7.87
C GLY A 43 1.95 -5.69 7.36
N LEU A 44 2.41 -4.52 7.80
CA LEU A 44 1.86 -3.21 7.41
C LEU A 44 1.95 -2.97 5.89
N THR A 45 3.05 -3.39 5.27
CA THR A 45 3.22 -3.30 3.81
C THR A 45 2.17 -4.12 3.07
N ARG A 46 1.87 -5.34 3.54
CA ARG A 46 0.83 -6.20 2.95
C ARG A 46 -0.56 -5.58 3.10
N ASP A 47 -0.86 -5.00 4.26
CA ASP A 47 -2.14 -4.35 4.50
C ASP A 47 -2.33 -3.13 3.58
N CYS A 48 -1.27 -2.34 3.39
CA CYS A 48 -1.27 -1.22 2.46
C CYS A 48 -1.53 -1.68 1.02
N GLN A 49 -0.83 -2.72 0.56
CA GLN A 49 -1.03 -3.30 -0.77
C GLN A 49 -2.46 -3.82 -0.97
N ALA A 50 -3.02 -4.49 0.04
CA ALA A 50 -4.39 -5.00 -0.01
C ALA A 50 -5.42 -3.86 -0.10
N ALA A 51 -5.21 -2.77 0.64
CA ALA A 51 -6.08 -1.59 0.57
C ALA A 51 -6.01 -0.90 -0.80
N LEU A 52 -4.81 -0.76 -1.37
CA LEU A 52 -4.60 -0.18 -2.71
C LEU A 52 -5.25 -1.05 -3.79
N SER A 53 -5.05 -2.37 -3.76
CA SER A 53 -5.67 -3.30 -4.72
C SER A 53 -7.20 -3.24 -4.68
N GLN A 54 -7.78 -3.15 -3.47
CA GLN A 54 -9.23 -2.95 -3.33
C GLN A 54 -9.71 -1.60 -3.86
N ALA A 55 -8.89 -0.55 -3.77
CA ALA A 55 -9.22 0.75 -4.32
C ALA A 55 -9.18 0.74 -5.85
N GLU A 56 -8.12 0.17 -6.43
CA GLU A 56 -7.95 -0.02 -7.87
C GLU A 56 -9.12 -0.81 -8.48
N GLN A 57 -9.47 -1.96 -7.88
CA GLN A 57 -10.60 -2.77 -8.34
C GLN A 57 -11.91 -2.00 -8.33
N LYS A 58 -12.13 -1.14 -7.33
CA LYS A 58 -13.34 -0.29 -7.26
C LYS A 58 -13.34 0.78 -8.35
N VAL A 59 -12.17 1.37 -8.64
CA VAL A 59 -12.04 2.35 -9.74
C VAL A 59 -12.35 1.67 -11.06
N GLN A 60 -11.77 0.49 -11.31
CA GLN A 60 -12.03 -0.31 -12.49
C GLN A 60 -13.54 -0.53 -12.67
N ILE A 61 -14.22 -1.13 -11.69
CA ILE A 61 -15.68 -1.39 -11.75
C ILE A 61 -16.50 -0.12 -12.04
N LEU A 62 -16.10 1.03 -11.50
CA LEU A 62 -16.80 2.30 -11.75
C LEU A 62 -16.62 2.76 -13.20
N LEU A 63 -15.41 2.63 -13.77
CA LEU A 63 -15.13 2.95 -15.17
C LEU A 63 -15.89 2.02 -16.12
N GLU A 64 -15.99 0.72 -15.81
CA GLU A 64 -16.78 -0.23 -16.62
C GLU A 64 -18.27 0.11 -16.59
N ARG A 65 -18.79 0.52 -15.43
CA ARG A 65 -20.21 0.86 -15.23
C ARG A 65 -20.62 2.14 -15.95
N ASP A 66 -19.74 3.14 -16.04
CA ASP A 66 -19.98 4.38 -16.78
C ASP A 66 -19.75 4.22 -18.30
N GLY A 67 -19.45 3.00 -18.78
CA GLY A 67 -19.33 2.69 -20.21
C GLY A 67 -18.07 3.24 -20.87
N THR A 68 -17.13 3.78 -20.09
CA THR A 68 -15.85 4.31 -20.55
C THR A 68 -14.72 3.38 -20.12
N LEU A 69 -14.56 2.27 -20.83
CA LEU A 69 -13.31 1.51 -20.85
C LEU A 69 -12.59 1.86 -22.15
N GLN A 70 -11.55 2.68 -22.06
CA GLN A 70 -10.48 2.69 -23.07
C GLN A 70 -9.24 2.12 -22.42
N GLU A 71 -9.04 0.81 -22.59
CA GLU A 71 -7.75 0.18 -22.35
C GLU A 71 -6.79 0.71 -23.41
N ALA A 72 -5.93 1.65 -23.02
CA ALA A 72 -4.76 1.99 -23.82
C ALA A 72 -3.65 0.97 -23.51
N PRO A 73 -2.88 0.50 -24.51
CA PRO A 73 -1.69 -0.29 -24.25
C PRO A 73 -0.80 0.45 -23.24
N PHE A 74 -0.41 -0.23 -22.18
CA PHE A 74 0.70 0.24 -21.36
C PHE A 74 1.97 -0.09 -22.14
N ASP A 75 2.50 0.89 -22.89
CA ASP A 75 3.75 0.74 -23.64
C ASP A 75 4.89 0.47 -22.64
N THR A 76 5.18 -0.81 -22.39
CA THR A 76 6.42 -1.25 -21.74
C THR A 76 7.62 -1.30 -22.69
N ASP A 77 7.45 -0.87 -23.95
CA ASP A 77 8.48 -0.94 -24.99
C ASP A 77 8.81 0.44 -25.58
N ALA A 78 9.19 1.38 -24.71
CA ALA A 78 10.06 2.52 -25.07
C ALA A 78 11.17 2.56 -24.01
N GLU A 79 12.41 2.11 -24.23
CA GLU A 79 13.20 1.94 -25.44
C GLU A 79 14.18 0.75 -25.22
N ALA A 80 14.44 -0.02 -26.28
CA ALA A 80 15.61 -0.88 -26.42
C ALA A 80 16.56 -0.27 -27.45
#